data_AF-A0A846BFX8-F1
#
_entry.id   AF-A0A846BFX8-F1
#
_cell.length_a   1.000
_cell.length_b   1.000
_cell.length_c   1.000
_cell.angle_alpha   90.00
_cell.angle_beta   90.00
_cell.angle_gamma   90.00
#
_symmetry.space_group_name_H-M   'P 1'
#
loop_
_entity.id
_entity.type
_entity.pdbx_description
1 polymer ?
#
loop_
_entity_poly.entity_id
_entity_poly.type
_entity_poly.pdbx_seq_one_letter_code
_entity_poly.pdbx_strand_id
1 'polypeptide(L)'
;MYEQYKNYKYRTIELNTVIELAHEGRPSCLYRLDAESVTFEDYYKFPAGHIGSSPQFVPRKDGTGSSTDGYIVCVVFTPDRSEIWIFDAADLKSGPLCKLWHKDLNCGLTLHTAWLQNISDSGSSSDSGDITHGLCDWIDSWSPSSFSYQDKAKLQEEIKKILKAADGNEELVKNDQPS
;
A
#
# COMPACT_ATOMS: atom_id res chain seq x y z
N MET A 1 -12.85 23.29 15.89
CA MET A 1 -11.51 22.72 16.19
C MET A 1 -10.90 23.31 17.47
N TYR A 2 -10.66 24.63 17.60
CA TYR A 2 -10.07 25.23 18.82
C TYR A 2 -10.76 24.81 20.14
N GLU A 3 -12.08 24.92 20.22
CA GLU A 3 -12.86 24.60 21.42
C GLU A 3 -12.72 23.14 21.87
N GLN A 4 -12.50 22.20 20.95
CA GLN A 4 -12.37 20.76 21.25
C GLN A 4 -11.02 20.44 21.89
N TYR A 5 -9.98 21.22 21.58
CA TYR A 5 -8.61 20.96 22.03
C TYR A 5 -8.13 21.93 23.11
N LYS A 6 -8.91 22.98 23.45
CA LYS A 6 -8.43 24.02 24.36
C LYS A 6 -8.01 23.49 25.74
N ASN A 7 -8.70 22.45 26.21
CA ASN A 7 -8.46 21.80 27.50
C ASN A 7 -7.88 20.38 27.35
N TYR A 8 -7.34 20.04 26.17
CA TYR A 8 -6.77 18.72 25.95
C TYR A 8 -5.55 18.51 26.85
N LYS A 9 -5.52 17.38 27.57
CA LYS A 9 -4.49 17.07 28.57
C LYS A 9 -3.06 17.21 28.03
N TYR A 10 -2.85 16.90 26.75
CA TYR A 10 -1.52 16.97 26.11
C TYR A 10 -1.34 18.21 25.23
N ARG A 11 -2.15 19.27 25.43
CA ARG A 11 -2.00 20.55 24.72
C ARG A 11 -0.67 21.24 25.05
N THR A 12 -0.23 21.13 26.29
CA THR A 12 1.07 21.60 26.78
C THR A 12 1.75 20.44 27.50
N ILE A 13 3.00 20.17 27.14
CA ILE A 13 3.82 19.12 27.77
C ILE A 13 5.18 19.71 28.13
N GLU A 14 5.74 19.27 29.26
CA GLU A 14 7.07 19.71 29.71
C GLU A 14 8.16 19.21 28.75
N LEU A 15 9.17 20.05 28.51
CA LEU A 15 10.23 19.73 27.54
C LEU A 15 10.97 18.43 27.89
N ASN A 16 11.26 18.21 29.17
CA ASN A 16 11.93 16.98 29.61
C ASN A 16 11.08 15.74 29.31
N THR A 17 9.75 15.84 29.43
CA THR A 17 8.84 14.75 29.05
C THR A 17 8.87 14.49 27.54
N VAL A 18 9.00 15.52 26.71
CA VAL A 18 9.19 15.35 25.25
C VAL A 18 10.47 14.56 24.96
N ILE A 19 11.56 14.93 25.62
CA ILE A 19 12.88 14.30 25.44
C ILE A 19 12.82 12.83 25.87
N GLU A 20 12.24 12.53 27.03
CA GLU A 20 12.04 11.16 27.53
C GLU A 20 11.20 10.32 26.56
N LEU A 21 10.09 10.87 26.06
CA LEU A 21 9.23 10.19 25.07
C LEU A 21 9.95 9.94 23.74
N ALA A 22 10.79 10.88 23.30
CA ALA A 22 11.59 10.72 22.10
C ALA A 22 12.64 9.61 22.26
N HIS A 23 13.25 9.48 23.44
CA HIS A 23 14.16 8.38 23.76
C HIS A 23 13.45 7.03 23.89
N GLU A 24 12.26 6.99 24.50
CA GLU A 24 11.44 5.78 24.59
C GLU A 24 11.04 5.29 23.19
N GLY A 25 10.74 6.22 22.30
CA GLY A 25 10.21 5.96 20.98
C GLY A 25 8.75 5.49 21.04
N ARG A 26 8.01 5.77 19.97
CA ARG A 26 6.66 5.22 19.79
C ARG A 26 6.63 4.47 18.46
N PRO A 27 6.11 3.23 18.45
CA PRO A 27 5.99 2.48 17.22
C PRO A 27 5.03 3.21 16.27
N SER A 28 5.32 3.13 14.98
CA SER A 28 4.30 3.42 13.97
C SER A 28 3.15 2.41 14.13
N CYS A 29 1.92 2.86 13.93
CA CYS A 29 0.72 2.03 14.05
C CYS A 29 -0.26 2.36 12.91
N LEU A 30 -0.92 1.33 12.40
CA LEU A 30 -2.07 1.44 11.51
C LEU A 30 -3.33 1.18 12.35
N TYR A 31 -4.30 2.08 12.30
CA TYR A 31 -5.55 1.98 13.05
C TYR A 31 -6.76 1.98 12.12
N ARG A 32 -7.77 1.19 12.46
CA ARG A 32 -9.10 1.30 11.90
C ARG A 32 -10.03 1.92 12.94
N LEU A 33 -10.53 3.10 12.63
CA LEU A 33 -11.46 3.86 13.45
C LEU A 33 -12.86 3.72 12.85
N ASP A 34 -13.83 3.30 13.65
CA ASP A 34 -15.23 3.46 13.30
C ASP A 34 -15.63 4.92 13.51
N ALA A 35 -16.02 5.58 12.42
CA ALA A 35 -16.26 7.02 12.42
C ALA A 35 -17.58 7.42 13.10
N GLU A 36 -18.57 6.52 13.16
CA GLU A 36 -19.87 6.79 13.77
C GLU A 36 -19.80 6.74 15.30
N SER A 37 -19.20 5.68 15.83
CA SER A 37 -18.99 5.45 17.26
C SER A 37 -17.76 6.15 17.81
N VAL A 38 -16.82 6.56 16.94
CA VAL A 38 -15.52 7.14 17.30
C VAL A 38 -14.71 6.17 18.18
N THR A 39 -14.71 4.89 17.80
CA THR A 39 -13.99 3.83 18.52
C THR A 39 -12.92 3.18 17.66
N PHE A 40 -11.81 2.80 18.28
CA PHE A 40 -10.76 2.02 17.62
C PHE A 40 -11.20 0.56 17.56
N GLU A 41 -11.47 0.04 16.37
CA GLU A 41 -11.96 -1.32 16.21
C GLU A 41 -10.83 -2.33 16.02
N ASP A 42 -9.75 -1.91 15.37
CA ASP A 42 -8.62 -2.78 15.05
C ASP A 42 -7.34 -1.97 14.83
N TYR A 43 -6.19 -2.62 15.00
CA TYR A 43 -4.90 -1.98 14.78
C TYR A 43 -3.77 -2.98 14.52
N TYR A 44 -2.75 -2.48 13.84
CA TYR A 44 -1.46 -3.15 13.71
C TYR A 44 -0.35 -2.25 14.20
N LYS A 45 0.50 -2.79 15.08
CA LYS A 45 1.72 -2.13 15.55
C LYS A 45 2.89 -2.59 14.70
N PHE A 46 3.53 -1.65 14.01
CA PHE A 46 4.72 -1.97 13.22
C PHE A 46 5.90 -2.34 14.13
N PRO A 47 6.83 -3.20 13.66
CA PRO A 47 8.05 -3.51 14.41
C PRO A 47 8.89 -2.25 14.69
N ALA A 48 9.77 -2.33 15.69
CA ALA A 48 10.68 -1.22 15.98
C ALA A 48 11.51 -0.85 14.72
N GLY A 49 11.72 0.45 14.53
CA GLY A 49 12.43 0.99 13.36
C GLY A 49 11.65 0.92 12.04
N HIS A 50 10.41 0.42 12.04
CA HIS A 50 9.55 0.43 10.87
C HIS A 50 8.58 1.60 10.91
N ILE A 51 8.46 2.32 9.79
CA ILE A 51 7.53 3.42 9.62
C ILE A 51 6.54 3.02 8.53
N GLY A 52 5.31 2.68 8.93
CA GLY A 52 4.19 2.56 7.99
C GLY A 52 3.76 3.95 7.55
N SER A 53 3.72 4.18 6.24
CA SER A 53 3.33 5.42 5.59
C SER A 53 2.30 5.17 4.49
N SER A 54 1.58 6.23 4.15
CA SER A 54 0.62 6.25 3.04
C SER A 54 -0.33 5.05 3.01
N PRO A 55 -1.08 4.80 4.10
CA PRO A 55 -2.11 3.76 4.09
C PRO A 55 -3.18 4.12 3.06
N GLN A 56 -3.50 3.15 2.21
CA GLN A 56 -4.46 3.32 1.13
C GLN A 56 -5.39 2.12 1.07
N PHE A 57 -6.70 2.39 1.07
CA PHE A 57 -7.70 1.36 0.86
C PHE A 57 -7.80 0.96 -0.61
N VAL A 58 -7.85 -0.35 -0.85
CA VAL A 58 -8.03 -0.96 -2.17
C VAL A 58 -9.23 -1.90 -2.07
N PRO A 59 -10.37 -1.59 -2.69
CA PRO A 59 -11.58 -2.42 -2.62
C PRO A 59 -11.34 -3.78 -3.28
N ARG A 60 -11.94 -4.83 -2.73
CA ARG A 60 -11.99 -6.15 -3.38
C ARG A 60 -12.83 -6.06 -4.66
N LYS A 61 -12.36 -6.68 -5.75
CA LYS A 61 -12.96 -6.59 -7.10
C LYS A 61 -14.46 -6.94 -7.11
N ASP A 62 -14.81 -8.08 -6.52
CA ASP A 62 -16.19 -8.54 -6.38
C ASP A 62 -16.69 -8.38 -4.93
N GLY A 63 -16.16 -7.38 -4.24
CA GLY A 63 -16.51 -7.09 -2.86
C GLY A 63 -17.95 -6.64 -2.70
N THR A 64 -18.44 -6.77 -1.48
CA THR A 64 -19.75 -6.33 -1.01
C THR A 64 -19.97 -4.81 -1.05
N GLY A 65 -18.91 -4.03 -1.31
CA GLY A 65 -18.91 -2.57 -1.17
C GLY A 65 -18.81 -2.08 0.27
N SER A 66 -18.60 -2.99 1.24
CA SER A 66 -18.31 -2.63 2.63
C SER A 66 -17.00 -1.83 2.73
N SER A 67 -16.93 -0.90 3.68
CA SER A 67 -15.75 -0.08 3.97
C SER A 67 -14.54 -0.88 4.45
N THR A 68 -14.72 -2.17 4.75
CA THR A 68 -13.66 -3.10 5.18
C THR A 68 -13.44 -4.25 4.21
N ASP A 69 -14.23 -4.35 3.13
CA ASP A 69 -14.11 -5.45 2.17
C ASP A 69 -13.08 -5.12 1.09
N GLY A 70 -11.83 -5.37 1.45
CA GLY A 70 -10.68 -5.08 0.62
C GLY A 70 -9.40 -5.15 1.40
N TYR A 71 -8.45 -4.33 0.98
CA TYR A 71 -7.08 -4.34 1.48
C TYR A 71 -6.65 -2.95 1.91
N ILE A 72 -5.72 -2.90 2.86
CA ILE A 72 -4.93 -1.69 3.12
C ILE A 72 -3.52 -1.94 2.58
N VAL A 73 -3.07 -1.05 1.70
CA VAL A 73 -1.70 -1.05 1.19
C VAL A 73 -0.94 0.08 1.85
N CYS A 74 0.25 -0.22 2.37
CA CYS A 74 1.15 0.74 2.99
C CYS A 74 2.51 0.70 2.31
N VAL A 75 3.15 1.86 2.16
CA VAL A 75 4.61 1.92 1.97
C VAL A 75 5.24 1.83 3.35
N VAL A 76 6.18 0.91 3.54
CA VAL A 76 6.85 0.69 4.82
C VAL A 76 8.33 0.96 4.67
N PHE A 77 8.83 1.94 5.42
CA PHE A 77 10.26 2.18 5.56
C PHE A 77 10.78 1.27 6.67
N THR A 78 11.59 0.29 6.29
CA THR A 78 12.31 -0.57 7.22
C THR A 78 13.70 0.01 7.47
N PRO A 79 14.47 -0.49 8.46
CA PRO A 79 15.85 -0.06 8.66
C PRO A 79 16.74 -0.22 7.43
N ASP A 80 16.43 -1.17 6.54
CA ASP A 80 17.31 -1.56 5.43
C ASP A 80 16.81 -1.10 4.05
N ARG A 81 15.50 -0.92 3.87
CA ARG A 81 14.86 -0.72 2.55
C ARG A 81 13.41 -0.23 2.63
N SER A 82 12.88 0.18 1.49
CA SER A 82 11.43 0.36 1.28
C SER A 82 10.74 -0.96 0.95
N GLU A 83 9.57 -1.17 1.51
CA GLU A 83 8.68 -2.29 1.22
C GLU A 83 7.25 -1.80 0.97
N ILE A 84 6.43 -2.63 0.33
CA ILE A 84 4.98 -2.44 0.20
C ILE A 84 4.31 -3.56 1.00
N TRP A 85 3.54 -3.20 2.03
CA TRP A 85 2.83 -4.15 2.88
C TRP A 85 1.35 -4.11 2.56
N ILE A 86 0.75 -5.28 2.40
CA ILE A 86 -0.67 -5.46 2.08
C ILE A 86 -1.33 -6.15 3.25
N PHE A 87 -2.37 -5.54 3.80
CA PHE A 87 -3.15 -6.03 4.93
C PHE A 87 -4.57 -6.35 4.47
N ASP A 88 -5.23 -7.31 5.13
CA ASP A 88 -6.68 -7.43 5.06
C ASP A 88 -7.30 -6.23 5.79
N ALA A 89 -8.20 -5.48 5.14
CA ALA A 89 -8.80 -4.29 5.75
C ALA A 89 -9.76 -4.62 6.91
N ALA A 90 -10.29 -5.85 6.98
CA ALA A 90 -11.14 -6.31 8.06
C ALA A 90 -10.36 -6.86 9.27
N ASP A 91 -9.09 -7.24 9.11
CA ASP A 91 -8.29 -7.90 10.14
C ASP A 91 -6.82 -7.45 10.16
N LEU A 92 -6.59 -6.21 10.63
CA LEU A 92 -5.26 -5.59 10.72
C LEU A 92 -4.37 -6.29 11.75
N LYS A 93 -4.94 -6.73 12.89
CA LYS A 93 -4.19 -7.38 13.98
C LYS A 93 -3.45 -8.66 13.55
N SER A 94 -3.96 -9.37 12.55
CA SER A 94 -3.30 -10.56 11.97
C SER A 94 -2.02 -10.20 11.22
N GLY A 95 -1.80 -8.91 10.96
CA GLY A 95 -0.64 -8.39 10.27
C GLY A 95 -0.78 -8.41 8.75
N PRO A 96 0.30 -8.07 8.04
CA PRO A 96 0.26 -8.02 6.58
C PRO A 96 0.15 -9.43 6.00
N LEU A 97 -0.78 -9.60 5.06
CA LEU A 97 -0.90 -10.77 4.21
C LEU A 97 0.35 -10.96 3.34
N CYS A 98 0.93 -9.85 2.88
CA CYS A 98 2.09 -9.85 2.01
C CYS A 98 3.01 -8.65 2.27
N LYS A 99 4.32 -8.87 2.10
CA LYS A 99 5.37 -7.84 2.14
C LYS A 99 6.21 -7.94 0.87
N LEU A 100 6.11 -6.93 0.03
CA LEU A 100 6.80 -6.85 -1.25
C LEU A 100 8.01 -5.93 -1.15
N TRP A 101 9.12 -6.34 -1.77
CA TRP A 101 10.32 -5.51 -1.85
C TRP A 101 11.08 -5.81 -3.14
N HIS A 102 11.87 -4.85 -3.59
CA HIS A 102 12.80 -5.05 -4.69
C HIS A 102 14.07 -4.24 -4.44
N LYS A 103 15.23 -4.70 -4.93
CA LYS A 103 16.50 -4.00 -4.75
C LYS A 103 16.51 -2.60 -5.36
N ASP A 104 15.70 -2.39 -6.40
CA ASP A 104 15.57 -1.12 -7.11
C ASP A 104 14.34 -0.31 -6.62
N LEU A 105 13.55 -0.86 -5.69
CA LEU A 105 12.46 -0.14 -5.04
C LEU A 105 13.04 0.73 -3.93
N ASN A 106 13.12 2.03 -4.20
CA ASN A 106 13.57 3.03 -3.25
C ASN A 106 12.53 4.15 -3.20
N CYS A 107 11.58 4.04 -2.27
CA CYS A 107 10.53 5.04 -2.11
C CYS A 107 11.09 6.23 -1.33
N GLY A 108 10.81 7.45 -1.81
CA GLY A 108 10.90 8.64 -0.96
C GLY A 108 9.75 8.67 0.04
N LEU A 109 9.82 9.55 1.05
CA LEU A 109 8.69 9.78 1.95
C LEU A 109 7.51 10.35 1.14
N THR A 110 6.43 9.56 1.07
CA THR A 110 5.21 9.91 0.34
C THR A 110 4.26 10.70 1.25
N LEU A 111 3.59 11.72 0.69
CA LEU A 111 2.59 12.52 1.41
C LEU A 111 1.18 11.98 1.20
N HIS A 112 0.78 11.83 -0.07
CA HIS A 112 -0.52 11.33 -0.46
C HIS A 112 -0.38 10.21 -1.47
N THR A 113 -1.27 9.23 -1.39
CA THR A 113 -1.38 8.13 -2.34
C THR A 113 -2.85 7.95 -2.69
N ALA A 114 -3.12 7.42 -3.88
CA ALA A 114 -4.46 7.19 -4.37
C ALA A 114 -4.53 5.84 -5.06
N TRP A 115 -5.66 5.16 -4.86
CA TRP A 115 -5.99 3.97 -5.62
C TRP A 115 -6.78 4.38 -6.84
N LEU A 116 -6.41 3.84 -7.99
CA LEU A 116 -7.18 3.92 -9.21
C LEU A 116 -7.44 2.49 -9.67
N GLN A 117 -8.69 2.19 -10.01
CA GLN A 117 -9.04 0.89 -10.56
C GLN A 117 -8.38 0.69 -11.94
N ASN A 118 -8.38 1.75 -12.75
CA ASN A 118 -7.80 1.77 -14.08
C ASN A 118 -6.93 3.01 -14.22
N ILE A 119 -5.78 2.86 -14.88
CA ILE A 119 -5.02 4.02 -15.37
C ILE A 119 -5.57 4.29 -16.77
N SER A 120 -6.42 5.30 -16.91
CA SER A 120 -6.83 5.73 -18.25
C SER A 120 -5.74 6.64 -18.82
N ASP A 121 -5.19 6.29 -19.98
CA ASP A 121 -4.39 7.24 -20.75
C ASP A 121 -5.27 8.41 -21.19
N SER A 122 -4.99 9.61 -20.68
CA SER A 122 -5.60 10.84 -21.18
C SER A 122 -4.96 11.21 -22.53
N GLY A 123 -5.20 10.42 -23.57
CA GLY A 123 -4.60 10.63 -24.89
C GLY A 123 -4.83 9.49 -25.88
N SER A 124 -6.05 9.41 -26.44
CA SER A 124 -6.36 8.75 -27.72
C SER A 124 -5.70 7.39 -28.00
N SER A 125 -6.11 6.34 -27.29
CA SER A 125 -6.41 5.02 -27.87
C SER A 125 -7.12 4.18 -26.81
N SER A 126 -8.03 3.32 -27.23
CA SER A 126 -9.03 2.65 -26.40
C SER A 126 -8.52 1.48 -25.54
N ASP A 127 -7.25 1.43 -25.20
CA ASP A 127 -6.70 0.42 -24.30
C ASP A 127 -6.60 0.96 -22.87
N SER A 128 -7.73 0.92 -22.16
CA SER A 128 -7.75 1.08 -20.71
C SER A 128 -7.18 -0.17 -20.05
N GLY A 129 -5.88 -0.18 -19.78
CA GLY A 129 -5.22 -1.23 -18.99
C GLY A 129 -5.81 -1.29 -17.57
N ASP A 130 -6.60 -2.32 -17.31
CA ASP A 130 -7.21 -2.55 -16.00
C ASP A 130 -6.15 -3.13 -15.04
N ILE A 131 -5.70 -2.30 -14.10
CA ILE A 131 -4.67 -2.67 -13.11
C ILE A 131 -5.24 -3.45 -11.92
N THR A 132 -6.57 -3.45 -11.75
CA THR A 132 -7.28 -4.26 -10.75
C THR A 132 -7.11 -5.76 -11.02
N HIS A 133 -7.13 -6.17 -12.29
CA HIS A 133 -6.96 -7.56 -12.68
C HIS A 133 -5.61 -8.13 -12.23
N GLY A 134 -4.54 -7.32 -12.29
CA GLY A 134 -3.21 -7.78 -11.90
C GLY A 134 -3.04 -7.99 -10.39
N LEU A 135 -3.52 -7.07 -9.56
CA LEU A 135 -3.26 -7.11 -8.12
C LEU A 135 -4.29 -7.94 -7.35
N CYS A 136 -5.58 -7.78 -7.61
CA CYS A 136 -6.62 -8.50 -6.86
C CYS A 136 -6.67 -9.99 -7.25
N ASP A 137 -6.62 -10.33 -8.54
CA ASP A 137 -6.59 -11.75 -8.96
C ASP A 137 -5.29 -12.44 -8.48
N TRP A 138 -4.18 -11.69 -8.35
CA TRP A 138 -2.94 -12.17 -7.75
C TRP A 138 -3.06 -12.38 -6.24
N ILE A 139 -3.65 -11.46 -5.47
CA ILE A 139 -3.86 -11.65 -4.03
C ILE A 139 -4.87 -12.77 -3.75
N ASP A 140 -5.99 -12.80 -4.48
CA ASP A 140 -7.09 -13.77 -4.25
C ASP A 140 -6.71 -15.19 -4.70
N SER A 141 -5.77 -15.35 -5.64
CA SER A 141 -5.22 -16.66 -6.02
C SER A 141 -4.18 -17.21 -5.03
N TRP A 142 -3.78 -16.44 -4.00
CA TRP A 142 -2.73 -16.81 -3.05
C TRP A 142 -3.32 -17.36 -1.73
N SER A 143 -3.10 -18.65 -1.47
CA SER A 143 -3.41 -19.29 -0.18
C SER A 143 -2.29 -19.05 0.85
N PRO A 144 -2.59 -18.76 2.14
CA PRO A 144 -1.59 -18.48 3.19
C PRO A 144 -0.60 -19.61 3.48
N SER A 145 -0.84 -20.84 3.00
CA SER A 145 -0.04 -22.04 3.34
C SER A 145 1.20 -22.28 2.46
N SER A 146 1.44 -21.47 1.42
CA SER A 146 2.42 -21.82 0.38
C SER A 146 3.73 -21.04 0.35
N PHE A 147 4.06 -20.21 1.36
CA PHE A 147 5.32 -19.48 1.26
C PHE A 147 6.55 -20.37 1.57
N SER A 148 7.30 -20.72 0.52
CA SER A 148 8.73 -21.03 0.60
C SER A 148 9.53 -20.16 -0.38
N TYR A 149 10.83 -20.01 -0.14
CA TYR A 149 11.78 -19.19 -0.91
C TYR A 149 11.80 -19.45 -2.44
N GLN A 150 11.14 -20.52 -2.93
CA GLN A 150 11.14 -20.92 -4.34
C GLN A 150 10.20 -20.11 -5.26
N ASP A 151 9.28 -19.29 -4.74
CA ASP A 151 8.30 -18.59 -5.58
C ASP A 151 8.82 -17.28 -6.21
N LYS A 152 10.08 -16.90 -5.92
CA LYS A 152 10.74 -15.71 -6.47
C LYS A 152 10.78 -15.71 -8.01
N ALA A 153 10.96 -16.87 -8.63
CA ALA A 153 11.02 -17.00 -10.09
C ALA A 153 9.65 -16.79 -10.76
N LYS A 154 8.57 -17.29 -10.14
CA LYS A 154 7.20 -17.05 -10.62
C LYS A 154 6.83 -15.58 -10.53
N LEU A 155 7.16 -14.93 -9.40
CA LEU A 155 6.90 -13.50 -9.21
C LEU A 155 7.66 -12.65 -10.24
N GLN A 156 8.91 -13.00 -10.53
CA GLN A 156 9.71 -12.29 -11.54
C GLN A 156 9.17 -12.46 -12.96
N GLU A 157 8.64 -13.64 -13.32
CA GLU A 157 8.04 -13.86 -14.64
C GLU A 157 6.69 -13.15 -14.79
N GLU A 158 5.86 -13.12 -13.75
CA GLU A 158 4.60 -12.36 -13.75
C GLU A 158 4.85 -10.85 -13.88
N ILE A 159 5.80 -10.30 -13.11
CA ILE A 159 6.19 -8.88 -13.22
C ILE A 159 6.74 -8.57 -14.61
N LYS A 160 7.57 -9.44 -15.20
CA LYS A 160 8.06 -9.24 -16.58
C LYS A 160 6.96 -9.28 -17.63
N LYS A 161 5.93 -10.13 -17.47
CA LYS A 161 4.79 -10.16 -18.39
C LYS A 161 4.01 -8.84 -18.33
N ILE A 162 3.79 -8.31 -17.13
CA ILE A 162 3.10 -7.04 -16.92
C ILE A 162 3.90 -5.89 -17.54
N LEU A 163 5.22 -5.86 -17.33
CA LEU A 163 6.09 -4.82 -17.92
C LEU A 163 6.19 -4.93 -19.45
N LYS A 164 6.25 -6.15 -20.01
CA LYS A 164 6.22 -6.34 -21.48
C LYS A 164 4.90 -5.95 -22.12
N ALA A 165 3.78 -6.13 -21.40
CA ALA A 165 2.48 -5.66 -21.86
C ALA A 165 2.40 -4.12 -21.87
N ALA A 166 3.15 -3.45 -20.98
CA ALA A 166 3.25 -2.00 -20.95
C ALA A 166 4.19 -1.41 -22.03
N ASP A 167 5.27 -2.12 -22.40
CA ASP A 167 6.24 -1.67 -23.42
C ASP A 167 5.79 -1.95 -24.88
N GLY A 168 4.68 -2.64 -25.10
CA GLY A 168 4.21 -3.07 -26.42
C GLY A 168 3.65 -1.98 -27.35
N ASN A 169 3.74 -0.70 -27.00
CA ASN A 169 3.11 0.42 -27.71
C ASN A 169 4.09 1.41 -28.37
N GLU A 170 5.32 0.99 -28.68
CA GLU A 170 6.25 1.73 -29.56
C GLU A 170 6.69 0.92 -30.80
N GLU A 171 5.77 0.60 -31.71
CA GLU A 171 6.14 0.32 -33.12
C GLU A 171 5.09 0.83 -34.10
N LEU A 172 4.99 2.16 -34.25
CA LEU A 172 4.44 2.79 -35.45
C LEU A 172 5.19 4.09 -35.80
N VAL A 173 6.48 4.02 -36.14
CA VAL A 173 7.10 4.96 -37.10
C VAL A 173 8.25 4.27 -37.84
N LYS A 174 7.97 3.75 -39.04
CA LYS A 174 8.79 3.84 -40.27
C LYS A 174 8.25 2.86 -41.31
N ASN A 175 7.31 3.32 -42.13
CA ASN A 175 7.14 2.81 -43.49
C ASN A 175 7.30 4.01 -44.42
N ASP A 176 8.52 4.23 -44.91
CA ASP A 176 8.74 4.93 -46.17
C ASP A 176 9.76 4.13 -47.02
N GLN A 177 9.18 3.55 -48.08
CA GLN A 177 9.70 3.11 -49.38
C GLN A 177 10.51 1.80 -49.51
N PRO A 178 10.22 1.06 -50.60
CA PRO A 178 11.10 1.16 -51.76
C PRO A 178 10.40 1.22 -53.14
N SER A 179 10.86 2.12 -54.01
CA SER A 179 11.22 1.87 -55.42
C SER A 179 11.94 3.08 -56.01
#